data_AF-A0A6G3WLR7-F1
#
_entry.id   AF-A0A6G3WLR7-F1
#
_cell.length_a   1.000
_cell.length_b   1.000
_cell.length_c   1.000
_cell.angle_alpha   90.00
_cell.angle_beta   90.00
_cell.angle_gamma   90.00
#
_symmetry.space_group_name_H-M   'P 1'
#
loop_
_entity.id
_entity.type
_entity.pdbx_description
1 polymer ?
#
loop_
_entity_poly.entity_id
_entity_poly.type
_entity_poly.pdbx_seq_one_letter_code
_entity_poly.pdbx_strand_id
1 'polypeptide(L)'
;NGPVKEYTLSGIFTTEDGAVNAGGSLVLFDTATAQQLYLKPGVFQSATVSAAGSVSDQKLLSEIKPLLPKDASAQTGKALADQQAKDIESGMSGLNGMLLAFAGIALFVGIFLIANTFSMLIAQRTRELALMRAIGATRRQVKRSVLLEAAVVGTLASVIGFALGLGLATGLRSAMGLLGGKIPAGPLVVSPTAVVSAFAVGILITVLAAWLPARRAAKIAPVAAMSSVHATASTKSLVLRNSIGGVIALIGAAGIVGGAGAGGSSGRQLVAGGAFFALIGVIILIPLLSRPVIALVRPLLEKVFGVSGKLASQNAVRNPRRTGATASALAIGLTLVTGISVLGVTLGQAIDKMTTDNIKADYLISMANGGPLDQSA
;
A
#
# COMPACT_ATOMS: atom_id res chain seq x y z
N ASN A 1 -32.83 -22.62 -10.08
CA ASN A 1 -33.08 -23.03 -11.49
C ASN A 1 -34.58 -23.02 -11.77
N GLY A 2 -35.12 -21.85 -12.10
CA GLY A 2 -36.50 -21.73 -12.59
C GLY A 2 -36.63 -22.20 -14.04
N PRO A 3 -37.86 -22.36 -14.56
CA PRO A 3 -38.08 -22.72 -15.96
C PRO A 3 -37.55 -21.61 -16.89
N VAL A 4 -36.98 -22.01 -18.02
CA VAL A 4 -36.62 -21.08 -19.10
C VAL A 4 -37.89 -20.42 -19.61
N LYS A 5 -37.92 -19.09 -19.62
CA LYS A 5 -39.05 -18.28 -20.07
C LYS A 5 -38.59 -17.34 -21.18
N GLU A 6 -39.37 -17.25 -22.24
CA GLU A 6 -39.15 -16.32 -23.35
C GLU A 6 -39.93 -15.03 -23.11
N TYR A 7 -39.29 -13.89 -23.34
CA TYR A 7 -39.90 -12.56 -23.22
C TYR A 7 -39.64 -11.75 -24.49
N THR A 8 -40.61 -10.92 -24.87
CA THR A 8 -40.46 -10.01 -26.00
C THR A 8 -39.75 -8.73 -25.56
N LEU A 9 -38.67 -8.36 -26.25
CA LEU A 9 -37.96 -7.09 -26.03
C LEU A 9 -38.85 -5.93 -26.47
N SER A 10 -39.32 -5.12 -25.52
CA SER A 10 -40.19 -3.97 -25.77
C SER A 10 -39.43 -2.67 -26.05
N GLY A 11 -38.17 -2.57 -25.64
CA GLY A 11 -37.35 -1.38 -25.85
C GLY A 11 -35.96 -1.48 -25.24
N ILE A 12 -35.15 -0.45 -25.48
CA ILE A 12 -33.81 -0.26 -24.91
C ILE A 12 -33.74 1.08 -24.20
N PHE A 13 -32.93 1.17 -23.15
CA PHE A 13 -32.73 2.39 -22.37
C PHE A 13 -31.25 2.57 -22.03
N THR A 14 -30.87 3.81 -21.75
CA THR A 14 -29.54 4.16 -21.25
C THR A 14 -29.59 4.30 -19.73
N THR A 15 -28.52 3.88 -19.04
CA THR A 15 -28.41 3.99 -17.59
C THR A 15 -27.02 4.43 -17.19
N GLU A 16 -26.92 5.14 -16.06
CA GLU A 16 -25.65 5.48 -15.41
C GLU A 16 -25.25 4.46 -14.34
N ASP A 17 -25.99 3.35 -14.22
CA ASP A 17 -25.72 2.30 -13.24
C ASP A 17 -24.29 1.76 -13.35
N GLY A 18 -23.55 1.82 -12.24
CA GLY A 18 -22.15 1.40 -12.17
C GLY A 18 -21.94 -0.09 -12.46
N ALA A 19 -22.91 -0.95 -12.16
CA ALA A 19 -22.87 -2.38 -12.45
C ALA A 19 -22.99 -2.64 -13.95
N VAL A 20 -23.87 -1.90 -14.64
CA VAL A 20 -24.04 -2.00 -16.10
C VAL A 20 -22.81 -1.44 -16.81
N ASN A 21 -22.28 -0.31 -16.34
CA ASN A 21 -21.04 0.29 -16.84
C ASN A 21 -19.80 -0.60 -16.61
N ALA A 22 -19.79 -1.41 -15.55
CA ALA A 22 -18.81 -2.46 -15.32
C ALA A 22 -19.05 -3.74 -16.13
N GLY A 23 -20.02 -3.72 -17.06
CA GLY A 23 -20.30 -4.80 -18.00
C GLY A 23 -21.47 -5.70 -17.67
N GLY A 24 -22.14 -5.47 -16.55
CA GLY A 24 -23.39 -6.14 -16.19
C GLY A 24 -24.50 -5.89 -17.20
N SER A 25 -25.49 -6.78 -17.24
CA SER A 25 -26.75 -6.55 -17.95
C SER A 25 -27.81 -6.09 -16.96
N LEU A 26 -28.64 -5.12 -17.37
CA LEU A 26 -29.83 -4.71 -16.63
C LEU A 26 -31.04 -4.90 -17.52
N VAL A 27 -31.99 -5.69 -17.02
CA VAL A 27 -33.26 -5.97 -17.70
C VAL A 27 -34.38 -5.46 -16.79
N LEU A 28 -35.32 -4.72 -17.37
CA LEU A 28 -36.48 -4.21 -16.67
C LEU A 28 -37.74 -4.90 -17.20
N PHE A 29 -38.63 -5.27 -16.30
CA PHE A 29 -39.96 -5.78 -16.62
C PHE A 29 -41.01 -4.73 -16.27
N ASP A 30 -42.17 -4.78 -16.91
CA ASP A 30 -43.32 -4.01 -16.45
C ASP A 30 -43.71 -4.46 -15.03
N THR A 31 -44.41 -3.59 -14.30
CA THR A 31 -44.71 -3.82 -12.88
C THR A 31 -45.50 -5.11 -12.64
N ALA A 32 -46.44 -5.47 -13.52
CA ALA A 32 -47.25 -6.66 -13.34
C ALA A 32 -46.40 -7.93 -13.52
N THR A 33 -45.57 -7.97 -14.56
CA THR A 33 -44.64 -9.08 -14.80
C THR A 33 -43.58 -9.18 -13.70
N ALA A 34 -42.97 -8.07 -13.30
CA ALA A 34 -41.98 -8.04 -12.22
C ALA A 34 -42.57 -8.57 -10.90
N GLN A 35 -43.80 -8.19 -10.57
CA GLN A 35 -44.48 -8.67 -9.37
C GLN A 35 -44.80 -10.17 -9.44
N GLN A 36 -45.13 -10.71 -10.61
CA GLN A 36 -45.36 -12.15 -10.77
C GLN A 36 -44.07 -12.97 -10.69
N LEU A 37 -42.95 -12.42 -11.16
CA LEU A 37 -41.67 -13.13 -11.18
C LEU A 37 -40.94 -13.07 -9.84
N TYR A 38 -40.96 -11.90 -9.19
CA TYR A 38 -40.04 -11.61 -8.09
C TYR A 38 -40.73 -11.28 -6.77
N LEU A 39 -42.03 -10.96 -6.79
CA LEU A 39 -42.76 -10.52 -5.60
C LEU A 39 -44.17 -11.16 -5.56
N LYS A 40 -45.16 -10.39 -5.09
CA LYS A 40 -46.59 -10.71 -5.12
C LYS A 40 -47.33 -9.51 -5.70
N PRO A 41 -48.51 -9.72 -6.34
CA PRO A 41 -49.33 -8.62 -6.81
C PRO A 41 -49.60 -7.59 -5.70
N GLY A 42 -49.33 -6.32 -5.98
CA GLY A 42 -49.51 -5.21 -5.03
C GLY A 42 -48.39 -5.04 -3.99
N VAL A 43 -47.33 -5.84 -4.02
CA VAL A 43 -46.16 -5.71 -3.12
C VAL A 43 -45.00 -5.04 -3.86
N PHE A 44 -44.31 -4.12 -3.19
CA PHE A 44 -43.14 -3.41 -3.69
C PHE A 44 -42.00 -3.50 -2.68
N GLN A 45 -40.77 -3.64 -3.17
CA GLN A 45 -39.57 -3.70 -2.32
C GLN A 45 -39.02 -2.30 -1.99
N SER A 46 -39.15 -1.36 -2.93
CA SER A 46 -38.75 0.02 -2.76
C SER A 46 -39.70 0.95 -3.53
N ALA A 47 -39.80 2.20 -3.08
CA ALA A 47 -40.53 3.25 -3.76
C ALA A 47 -39.69 4.53 -3.75
N THR A 48 -39.50 5.13 -4.91
CA THR A 48 -38.82 6.41 -5.05
C THR A 48 -39.87 7.51 -5.11
N VAL A 49 -39.76 8.49 -4.21
CA VAL A 49 -40.68 9.64 -4.16
C VAL A 49 -39.92 10.90 -4.51
N SER A 50 -40.43 11.63 -5.51
CA SER A 50 -39.86 12.89 -5.98
C SER A 50 -40.88 14.01 -5.82
N ALA A 51 -40.46 15.17 -5.30
CA ALA A 51 -41.31 16.34 -5.20
C ALA A 51 -41.36 17.10 -6.53
N ALA A 52 -42.54 17.61 -6.90
CA ALA A 52 -42.74 18.40 -8.14
C ALA A 52 -42.22 19.85 -8.05
N GLY A 53 -41.30 20.17 -7.12
CA GLY A 53 -40.79 21.52 -6.89
C GLY A 53 -39.60 21.56 -5.94
N SER A 54 -39.19 22.77 -5.52
CA SER A 54 -38.01 23.03 -4.68
C SER A 54 -38.22 22.69 -3.19
N VAL A 55 -38.75 21.51 -2.89
CA VAL A 55 -38.91 21.03 -1.51
C VAL A 55 -37.61 20.35 -1.08
N SER A 56 -37.06 20.71 0.08
CA SER A 56 -35.88 20.04 0.62
C SER A 56 -36.19 18.57 0.96
N ASP A 57 -35.25 17.66 0.69
CA ASP A 57 -35.36 16.23 1.00
C ASP A 57 -35.81 15.95 2.43
N GLN A 58 -35.36 16.76 3.38
CA GLN A 58 -35.65 16.59 4.80
C GLN A 58 -37.12 16.89 5.14
N LYS A 59 -37.68 17.91 4.48
CA LYS A 59 -39.10 18.25 4.59
C LYS A 59 -39.97 17.18 3.93
N LEU A 60 -39.60 16.72 2.72
CA LEU A 60 -40.29 15.63 2.04
C LEU A 60 -40.29 14.34 2.89
N LEU A 61 -39.14 13.99 3.48
CA LEU A 61 -39.04 12.85 4.38
C LEU A 61 -39.96 12.98 5.60
N SER A 62 -40.05 14.18 6.19
CA SER A 62 -40.91 14.43 7.35
C SER A 62 -42.41 14.31 7.04
N GLU A 63 -42.82 14.63 5.81
CA GLU A 63 -44.20 14.50 5.34
C GLU A 63 -44.57 13.06 4.98
N ILE A 64 -43.61 12.27 4.48
CA ILE A 64 -43.83 10.86 4.10
C ILE A 64 -43.80 9.92 5.30
N LYS A 65 -42.92 10.18 6.28
CA LYS A 65 -42.70 9.28 7.43
C LYS A 65 -43.99 8.88 8.18
N PRO A 66 -44.99 9.77 8.40
CA PRO A 66 -46.25 9.41 9.03
C PRO A 66 -47.17 8.52 8.17
N LEU A 67 -46.99 8.52 6.85
CA LEU A 67 -47.78 7.74 5.89
C LEU A 67 -47.24 6.31 5.72
N LEU A 68 -46.08 6.00 6.30
CA LEU A 68 -45.43 4.71 6.13
C LEU A 68 -46.08 3.62 7.00
N PRO A 69 -46.24 2.40 6.46
CA PRO A 69 -46.53 1.21 7.26
C PRO A 69 -45.47 0.98 8.35
N LYS A 70 -45.84 0.26 9.42
CA LYS A 70 -44.90 -0.07 10.51
C LYS A 70 -43.65 -0.83 10.06
N ASP A 71 -43.76 -1.54 8.94
CA ASP A 71 -42.70 -2.39 8.40
C ASP A 71 -41.86 -1.69 7.30
N ALA A 72 -42.14 -0.41 7.02
CA ALA A 72 -41.45 0.37 6.00
C ALA A 72 -40.56 1.45 6.61
N SER A 73 -39.41 1.68 5.98
CA SER A 73 -38.51 2.77 6.34
C SER A 73 -38.32 3.71 5.14
N ALA A 74 -38.14 4.99 5.42
CA ALA A 74 -37.80 5.99 4.42
C ALA A 74 -36.55 6.74 4.84
N GLN A 75 -35.73 7.06 3.84
CA GLN A 75 -34.51 7.84 3.98
C GLN A 75 -34.37 8.74 2.76
N THR A 76 -33.63 9.84 2.89
CA THR A 76 -33.36 10.73 1.76
C THR A 76 -32.45 10.04 0.75
N GLY A 77 -32.49 10.47 -0.51
CA GLY A 77 -31.59 9.95 -1.54
C GLY A 77 -30.12 10.13 -1.17
N LYS A 78 -29.78 11.27 -0.54
CA LYS A 78 -28.44 11.52 -0.01
C LYS A 78 -28.05 10.54 1.11
N ALA A 79 -28.94 10.27 2.06
CA ALA A 79 -28.67 9.30 3.13
C ALA A 79 -28.48 7.88 2.58
N LEU A 80 -29.26 7.50 1.55
CA LEU A 80 -29.08 6.21 0.86
C LEU A 80 -27.73 6.14 0.14
N ALA A 81 -27.35 7.19 -0.60
CA ALA A 81 -26.06 7.25 -1.27
C ALA A 81 -24.89 7.20 -0.28
N ASP A 82 -24.99 7.92 0.84
CA ASP A 82 -23.98 7.91 1.91
C ASP A 82 -23.87 6.52 2.57
N GLN A 83 -25.00 5.83 2.77
CA GLN A 83 -25.01 4.48 3.32
C GLN A 83 -24.40 3.46 2.35
N GLN A 84 -24.79 3.48 1.07
CA GLN A 84 -24.20 2.63 0.04
C GLN A 84 -22.70 2.87 -0.10
N ALA A 85 -22.25 4.13 -0.06
CA ALA A 85 -20.84 4.46 -0.09
C ALA A 85 -20.07 3.84 1.10
N LYS A 86 -20.65 3.87 2.31
CA LYS A 86 -20.07 3.21 3.50
C LYS A 86 -20.02 1.69 3.37
N ASP A 87 -21.06 1.07 2.81
CA ASP A 87 -21.11 -0.37 2.64
C ASP A 87 -20.06 -0.83 1.62
N ILE A 88 -19.88 -0.08 0.52
CA ILE A 88 -18.81 -0.29 -0.47
C ILE A 88 -17.44 -0.08 0.19
N GLU A 89 -17.25 1.00 0.95
CA GLU A 89 -16.00 1.28 1.66
C GLU A 89 -15.64 0.17 2.64
N SER A 90 -16.63 -0.34 3.37
CA SER A 90 -16.48 -1.48 4.29
C SER A 90 -16.06 -2.75 3.54
N GLY A 91 -16.67 -3.04 2.38
CA GLY A 91 -16.28 -4.15 1.51
C GLY A 91 -14.86 -4.01 0.95
N MET A 92 -14.41 -2.78 0.66
CA MET A 92 -13.07 -2.49 0.15
C MET A 92 -12.02 -2.29 1.26
N SER A 93 -12.42 -2.23 2.53
CA SER A 93 -11.53 -1.91 3.66
C SER A 93 -10.34 -2.87 3.77
N GLY A 94 -10.53 -4.15 3.47
CA GLY A 94 -9.47 -5.16 3.46
C GLY A 94 -8.41 -4.90 2.40
N LEU A 95 -8.83 -4.53 1.18
CA LEU A 95 -7.93 -4.16 0.09
C LEU A 95 -7.18 -2.86 0.41
N ASN A 96 -7.89 -1.85 0.93
CA ASN A 96 -7.29 -0.59 1.33
C ASN A 96 -6.24 -0.80 2.43
N GLY A 97 -6.58 -1.56 3.47
CA GLY A 97 -5.64 -1.91 4.55
C GLY A 97 -4.39 -2.63 4.04
N MET A 98 -4.54 -3.54 3.07
CA MET A 98 -3.41 -4.21 2.42
C MET A 98 -2.52 -3.22 1.67
N LEU A 99 -3.10 -2.36 0.82
CA LEU A 99 -2.35 -1.36 0.05
C LEU A 99 -1.62 -0.35 0.97
N LEU A 100 -2.26 0.07 2.06
CA LEU A 100 -1.64 0.94 3.07
C LEU A 100 -0.49 0.24 3.80
N ALA A 101 -0.61 -1.05 4.10
CA ALA A 101 0.49 -1.82 4.67
C ALA A 101 1.69 -1.86 3.72
N PHE A 102 1.46 -2.06 2.42
CA PHE A 102 2.51 -1.97 1.40
C PHE A 102 3.14 -0.60 1.32
N ALA A 103 2.33 0.46 1.33
CA ALA A 103 2.83 1.83 1.36
C ALA A 103 3.73 2.05 2.58
N GLY A 104 3.35 1.52 3.75
CA GLY A 104 4.17 1.54 4.96
C GLY A 104 5.53 0.82 4.79
N ILE A 105 5.55 -0.35 4.15
CA ILE A 105 6.79 -1.08 3.88
C ILE A 105 7.68 -0.27 2.93
N ALA A 106 7.11 0.20 1.81
CA ALA A 106 7.82 1.01 0.82
C ALA A 106 8.40 2.30 1.44
N LEU A 107 7.67 2.92 2.37
CA LEU A 107 8.12 4.09 3.09
C LEU A 107 9.29 3.78 4.03
N PHE A 108 9.19 2.68 4.79
CA PHE A 108 10.28 2.24 5.68
C PHE A 108 11.56 1.95 4.91
N VAL A 109 11.41 1.25 3.78
CA VAL A 109 12.47 1.01 2.81
C VAL A 109 13.06 2.32 2.29
N GLY A 110 12.19 3.26 1.90
CA GLY A 110 12.56 4.58 1.43
C GLY A 110 13.41 5.33 2.47
N ILE A 111 13.02 5.28 3.74
CA ILE A 111 13.80 5.86 4.86
C ILE A 111 15.22 5.30 4.86
N PHE A 112 15.37 3.98 4.73
CA PHE A 112 16.69 3.34 4.76
C PHE A 112 17.56 3.79 3.57
N LEU A 113 16.99 3.81 2.37
CA LEU A 113 17.69 4.26 1.17
C LEU A 113 18.09 5.73 1.27
N ILE A 114 17.15 6.60 1.66
CA ILE A 114 17.38 8.03 1.86
C ILE A 114 18.46 8.26 2.92
N ALA A 115 18.37 7.59 4.08
CA ALA A 115 19.35 7.72 5.15
C ALA A 115 20.75 7.29 4.70
N ASN A 116 20.84 6.25 3.87
CA ASN A 116 22.12 5.79 3.31
C ASN A 116 22.67 6.82 2.32
N THR A 117 21.85 7.35 1.42
CA THR A 117 22.24 8.39 0.46
C THR A 117 22.73 9.64 1.16
N PHE A 118 21.98 10.16 2.14
CA PHE A 118 22.42 11.31 2.93
C PHE A 118 23.69 11.02 3.73
N SER A 119 23.84 9.80 4.27
CA SER A 119 25.09 9.41 4.95
C SER A 119 26.28 9.46 4.00
N MET A 120 26.11 9.02 2.76
CA MET A 120 27.15 9.06 1.73
C MET A 120 27.48 10.51 1.31
N LEU A 121 26.45 11.32 0.98
CA LEU A 121 26.63 12.71 0.57
C LEU A 121 27.33 13.54 1.66
N ILE A 122 26.92 13.34 2.92
CA ILE A 122 27.59 13.97 4.07
C ILE A 122 29.04 13.51 4.18
N ALA A 123 29.31 12.21 4.03
CA ALA A 123 30.66 11.69 4.12
C ALA A 123 31.59 12.35 3.10
N GLN A 124 31.13 12.55 1.86
CA GLN A 124 31.88 13.21 0.79
C GLN A 124 32.22 14.67 1.11
N ARG A 125 31.30 15.43 1.71
CA ARG A 125 31.49 16.85 2.09
C ARG A 125 31.88 17.08 3.55
N THR A 126 32.38 16.06 4.24
CA THR A 126 32.72 16.17 5.68
C THR A 126 33.74 17.27 5.95
N ARG A 127 34.71 17.47 5.05
CA ARG A 127 35.73 18.53 5.16
C ARG A 127 35.12 19.93 5.07
N GLU A 128 34.15 20.14 4.19
CA GLU A 128 33.45 21.43 4.04
C GLU A 128 32.63 21.75 5.31
N LEU A 129 31.88 20.77 5.81
CA LEU A 129 31.12 20.91 7.06
C LEU A 129 32.04 21.17 8.27
N ALA A 130 33.23 20.57 8.27
CA ALA A 130 34.24 20.80 9.28
C ALA A 130 34.86 22.19 9.18
N LEU A 131 35.12 22.69 7.98
CA LEU A 131 35.62 24.05 7.74
C LEU A 131 34.61 25.09 8.22
N MET A 132 33.33 24.93 7.88
CA MET A 132 32.27 25.81 8.39
C MET A 132 32.26 25.85 9.92
N ARG A 133 32.47 24.71 10.58
CA ARG A 133 32.56 24.63 12.04
C ARG A 133 33.86 25.22 12.60
N ALA A 134 34.97 25.18 11.86
CA ALA A 134 36.24 25.80 12.25
C ALA A 134 36.15 27.33 12.21
N ILE A 135 35.37 27.88 11.28
CA ILE A 135 35.14 29.33 11.12
C ILE A 135 34.02 29.85 12.05
N GLY A 136 33.39 28.97 12.84
CA GLY A 136 32.47 29.36 13.92
C GLY A 136 31.03 28.85 13.80
N ALA A 137 30.69 28.06 12.78
CA ALA A 137 29.33 27.51 12.65
C ALA A 137 28.98 26.56 13.80
N THR A 138 27.81 26.78 14.41
CA THR A 138 27.29 25.94 15.47
C THR A 138 26.82 24.58 14.94
N ARG A 139 26.81 23.56 15.82
CA ARG A 139 26.25 22.22 15.49
C ARG A 139 24.79 22.30 15.01
N ARG A 140 24.02 23.27 15.53
CA ARG A 140 22.62 23.49 15.14
C ARG A 140 22.51 24.05 13.72
N GLN A 141 23.38 24.98 13.32
CA GLN A 141 23.41 25.52 11.96
C GLN A 141 23.77 24.44 10.94
N VAL A 142 24.80 23.63 11.20
CA VAL A 142 25.15 22.50 10.33
C VAL A 142 24.01 21.50 10.21
N LYS A 143 23.37 21.11 11.34
CA LYS A 143 22.21 20.20 11.31
C LYS A 143 21.05 20.79 10.52
N ARG A 144 20.72 22.07 10.74
CA ARG A 144 19.62 22.75 10.05
C ARG A 144 19.88 22.85 8.55
N SER A 145 21.11 23.17 8.13
CA SER A 145 21.47 23.24 6.71
C SER A 145 21.18 21.91 5.99
N VAL A 146 21.59 20.79 6.57
CA VAL A 146 21.36 19.46 5.98
C VAL A 146 19.88 19.08 5.99
N LEU A 147 19.15 19.41 7.06
CA LEU A 147 17.71 19.14 7.12
C LEU A 147 16.91 20.00 6.13
N LEU A 148 17.37 21.23 5.86
CA LEU A 148 16.73 22.13 4.91
C LEU A 148 16.96 21.63 3.47
N GLU A 149 18.17 21.17 3.16
CA GLU A 149 18.45 20.47 1.90
C GLU A 149 17.57 19.23 1.74
N ALA A 150 17.43 18.42 2.79
CA ALA A 150 16.53 17.27 2.79
C ALA A 150 15.05 17.66 2.61
N ALA A 151 14.61 18.79 3.17
CA ALA A 151 13.25 19.30 2.98
C ALA A 151 13.01 19.76 1.54
N VAL A 152 13.97 20.45 0.91
CA VAL A 152 13.88 20.87 -0.50
C VAL A 152 13.83 19.66 -1.42
N VAL A 153 14.75 18.70 -1.22
CA VAL A 153 14.76 17.43 -1.97
C VAL A 153 13.47 16.67 -1.76
N GLY A 154 12.98 16.56 -0.53
CA GLY A 154 11.73 15.88 -0.19
C GLY A 154 10.51 16.55 -0.83
N THR A 155 10.49 17.88 -0.94
CA THR A 155 9.40 18.62 -1.59
C THR A 155 9.38 18.34 -3.09
N LEU A 156 10.53 18.46 -3.75
CA LEU A 156 10.65 18.16 -5.19
C LEU A 156 10.32 16.69 -5.49
N ALA A 157 10.84 15.77 -4.68
CA ALA A 157 10.56 14.34 -4.81
C ALA A 157 9.07 14.03 -4.58
N SER A 158 8.39 14.74 -3.67
CA SER A 158 6.95 14.56 -3.44
C SER A 158 6.13 15.03 -4.63
N VAL A 159 6.49 16.16 -5.26
CA VAL A 159 5.84 16.63 -6.49
C VAL A 159 5.98 15.59 -7.60
N ILE A 160 7.21 15.12 -7.85
CA ILE A 160 7.50 14.13 -8.90
C ILE A 160 6.79 12.80 -8.59
N GLY A 161 6.89 12.31 -7.35
CA GLY A 161 6.26 11.07 -6.92
C GLY A 161 4.74 11.12 -7.03
N PHE A 162 4.12 12.24 -6.66
CA PHE A 162 2.68 12.45 -6.80
C PHE A 162 2.26 12.46 -8.28
N ALA A 163 2.99 13.18 -9.14
CA ALA A 163 2.72 13.21 -10.59
C ALA A 163 2.87 11.82 -11.24
N LEU A 164 3.92 11.07 -10.88
CA LEU A 164 4.10 9.68 -11.33
C LEU A 164 2.99 8.76 -10.81
N GLY A 165 2.56 8.93 -9.55
CA GLY A 165 1.45 8.19 -8.98
C GLY A 165 0.14 8.42 -9.72
N LEU A 166 -0.17 9.67 -10.06
CA LEU A 166 -1.32 10.02 -10.91
C LEU A 166 -1.20 9.41 -12.30
N GLY A 167 -0.03 9.51 -12.93
CA GLY A 167 0.24 8.92 -14.24
C GLY A 167 0.03 7.39 -14.25
N LEU A 168 0.51 6.70 -13.22
CA LEU A 168 0.30 5.27 -13.03
C LEU A 168 -1.18 4.93 -12.81
N ALA A 169 -1.90 5.70 -11.99
CA ALA A 169 -3.32 5.49 -11.77
C ALA A 169 -4.13 5.61 -13.07
N THR A 170 -3.84 6.63 -13.89
CA THR A 170 -4.47 6.80 -15.19
C THR A 170 -4.06 5.73 -16.20
N GLY A 171 -2.77 5.37 -16.23
CA GLY A 171 -2.24 4.37 -17.17
C GLY A 171 -2.75 2.97 -16.88
N LEU A 172 -2.84 2.58 -15.61
CA LEU A 172 -3.36 1.28 -15.20
C LEU A 172 -4.84 1.13 -15.55
N ARG A 173 -5.62 2.20 -15.41
CA ARG A 173 -7.02 2.21 -15.83
C ARG A 173 -7.18 1.98 -17.33
N SER A 174 -6.37 2.67 -18.15
CA SER A 174 -6.38 2.48 -19.61
C SER A 174 -5.94 1.07 -20.00
N ALA A 175 -4.91 0.53 -19.34
CA ALA A 175 -4.41 -0.82 -19.59
C ALA A 175 -5.44 -1.90 -19.22
N MET A 176 -6.18 -1.72 -18.14
CA MET A 176 -7.27 -2.64 -17.75
C MET A 176 -8.37 -2.69 -18.81
N GLY A 177 -8.74 -1.54 -19.39
CA GLY A 177 -9.71 -1.49 -20.48
C GLY A 177 -9.26 -2.27 -21.72
N LEU A 178 -7.97 -2.25 -22.05
CA LEU A 178 -7.38 -3.01 -23.16
C LEU A 178 -7.35 -4.52 -22.90
N LEU A 179 -7.22 -4.94 -21.64
CA LEU A 179 -7.18 -6.34 -21.21
C LEU A 179 -8.59 -6.93 -20.97
N GLY A 180 -9.65 -6.24 -21.38
CA GLY A 180 -11.04 -6.68 -21.20
C GLY A 180 -11.59 -6.46 -19.78
N GLY A 181 -10.82 -5.81 -18.90
CA GLY A 181 -11.27 -5.41 -17.56
C GLY A 181 -12.19 -4.19 -17.64
N LYS A 182 -13.46 -4.36 -17.33
CA LYS A 182 -14.45 -3.27 -17.31
C LYS A 182 -14.45 -2.58 -15.94
N ILE A 183 -13.59 -1.56 -15.79
CA ILE A 183 -13.62 -0.69 -14.61
C ILE A 183 -14.78 0.30 -14.78
N PRO A 184 -15.65 0.50 -13.77
CA PRO A 184 -16.74 1.48 -13.83
C PRO A 184 -16.27 2.83 -14.38
N ALA A 185 -17.04 3.37 -15.33
CA ALA A 185 -16.77 4.67 -15.90
C ALA A 185 -17.05 5.76 -14.84
N GLY A 186 -16.01 6.33 -14.24
CA GLY A 186 -16.10 7.52 -13.38
C GLY A 186 -14.87 8.41 -13.52
N PRO A 187 -14.90 9.71 -13.15
CA PRO A 187 -13.70 10.54 -13.15
C PRO A 187 -12.67 10.01 -12.14
N LEU A 188 -11.37 10.26 -12.39
CA LEU A 188 -10.35 10.02 -11.37
C LEU A 188 -10.58 11.00 -10.22
N VAL A 189 -11.06 10.50 -9.07
CA VAL A 189 -11.31 11.33 -7.89
C VAL A 189 -10.02 11.47 -7.10
N VAL A 190 -9.45 12.67 -7.11
CA VAL A 190 -8.29 13.03 -6.29
C VAL A 190 -8.77 13.89 -5.14
N SER A 191 -8.84 13.32 -3.93
CA SER A 191 -9.28 14.07 -2.75
C SER A 191 -8.19 15.05 -2.29
N PRO A 192 -8.56 16.24 -1.78
CA PRO A 192 -7.59 17.16 -1.17
C PRO A 192 -6.79 16.50 -0.04
N THR A 193 -7.40 15.58 0.71
CA THR A 193 -6.75 14.83 1.78
C THR A 193 -5.67 13.89 1.25
N ALA A 194 -5.85 13.28 0.07
CA ALA A 194 -4.83 12.45 -0.57
C ALA A 194 -3.63 13.29 -1.00
N VAL A 195 -3.85 14.49 -1.55
CA VAL A 195 -2.78 15.42 -1.91
C VAL A 195 -2.00 15.84 -0.67
N VAL A 196 -2.68 16.37 0.35
CA VAL A 196 -2.03 16.86 1.57
C VAL A 196 -1.27 15.74 2.27
N SER A 197 -1.84 14.54 2.38
CA SER A 197 -1.18 13.40 3.02
C SER A 197 0.03 12.92 2.22
N ALA A 198 -0.03 12.84 0.88
CA ALA A 198 1.10 12.45 0.05
C ALA A 198 2.31 13.39 0.22
N PHE A 199 2.08 14.70 0.17
CA PHE A 199 3.13 15.71 0.37
C PHE A 199 3.64 15.72 1.81
N ALA A 200 2.75 15.70 2.80
CA ALA A 200 3.13 15.68 4.20
C ALA A 200 4.00 14.47 4.52
N VAL A 201 3.58 13.27 4.10
CA VAL A 201 4.31 12.02 4.33
C VAL A 201 5.65 12.04 3.58
N GLY A 202 5.67 12.40 2.29
CA GLY A 202 6.91 12.41 1.49
C GLY A 202 7.98 13.34 2.06
N ILE A 203 7.61 14.57 2.42
CA ILE A 203 8.53 15.55 3.00
C ILE A 203 8.99 15.10 4.39
N LEU A 204 8.05 14.76 5.26
CA LEU A 204 8.34 14.39 6.66
C LEU A 204 9.29 13.20 6.73
N ILE A 205 9.04 12.18 5.91
CA ILE A 205 9.84 10.96 5.88
C ILE A 205 11.25 11.22 5.35
N THR A 206 11.39 12.07 4.33
CA THR A 206 12.71 12.48 3.82
C THR A 206 13.53 13.19 4.90
N VAL A 207 12.90 14.13 5.62
CA VAL A 207 13.54 14.87 6.72
C VAL A 207 13.90 13.95 7.89
N LEU A 208 13.01 13.03 8.28
CA LEU A 208 13.27 12.04 9.33
C LEU A 208 14.43 11.11 8.96
N ALA A 209 14.49 10.65 7.72
CA ALA A 209 15.58 9.80 7.23
C ALA A 209 16.93 10.51 7.25
N ALA A 210 16.97 11.80 6.90
CA ALA A 210 18.18 12.63 6.94
C ALA A 210 18.62 13.05 8.35
N TRP A 211 17.74 12.93 9.36
CA TRP A 211 18.00 13.42 10.71
C TRP A 211 19.18 12.76 11.41
N LEU A 212 19.27 11.43 11.36
CA LEU A 212 20.36 10.69 12.00
C LEU A 212 21.72 11.00 11.33
N PRO A 213 21.86 10.96 9.99
CA PRO A 213 23.06 11.43 9.30
C PRO A 213 23.43 12.88 9.62
N ALA A 214 22.47 13.80 9.59
CA ALA A 214 22.69 15.22 9.90
C ALA A 214 23.20 15.43 11.34
N ARG A 215 22.64 14.70 12.31
CA ARG A 215 23.07 14.74 13.71
C ARG A 215 24.49 14.19 13.88
N ARG A 216 24.87 13.16 13.13
CA ARG A 216 26.23 12.61 13.14
C ARG A 216 27.23 13.62 12.55
N ALA A 217 26.91 14.21 11.40
CA ALA A 217 27.73 15.24 10.75
C ALA A 217 28.04 16.40 11.69
N ALA A 218 26.99 16.93 12.35
CA ALA A 218 27.09 18.04 13.28
C ALA A 218 27.93 17.74 14.53
N LYS A 219 28.28 16.47 14.80
CA LYS A 219 29.13 16.07 15.94
C LYS A 219 30.60 15.86 15.56
N ILE A 220 30.95 15.74 14.28
CA ILE A 220 32.33 15.49 13.84
C ILE A 220 33.24 16.68 14.19
N ALA A 221 34.32 16.47 14.94
CA ALA A 221 35.23 17.55 15.33
C ALA A 221 36.02 18.08 14.11
N PRO A 222 36.22 19.41 13.97
CA PRO A 222 36.93 19.99 12.83
C PRO A 222 38.33 19.39 12.62
N VAL A 223 39.09 19.28 13.70
CA VAL A 223 40.47 18.73 13.68
C VAL A 223 40.48 17.26 13.23
N ALA A 224 39.52 16.45 13.68
CA ALA A 224 39.41 15.04 13.31
C ALA A 224 38.99 14.83 11.83
N ALA A 225 38.24 15.77 11.26
CA ALA A 225 37.88 15.73 9.84
C ALA A 225 39.04 16.14 8.93
N MET A 226 39.95 16.99 9.42
CA MET A 226 41.14 17.45 8.70
C MET A 226 42.28 16.44 8.73
N SER A 227 42.44 15.66 9.81
CA SER A 227 43.56 14.73 9.99
C SER A 227 43.44 13.39 9.23
N SER A 228 42.48 13.27 8.31
CA SER A 228 42.27 12.12 7.41
C SER A 228 42.70 10.75 7.95
N VAL A 229 42.11 10.33 9.07
CA VAL A 229 42.02 8.91 9.39
C VAL A 229 40.54 8.58 9.32
N HIS A 230 40.18 7.89 8.24
CA HIS A 230 38.87 7.30 8.00
C HIS A 230 38.25 6.88 9.32
N ALA A 231 37.23 7.61 9.79
CA ALA A 231 36.56 7.32 11.04
C ALA A 231 36.03 5.89 10.97
N THR A 232 36.77 4.95 11.56
CA THR A 232 36.39 3.54 11.58
C THR A 232 35.07 3.48 12.33
N ALA A 233 34.04 2.94 11.68
CA ALA A 233 32.74 2.82 12.30
C ALA A 233 32.89 2.03 13.61
N SER A 234 32.63 2.67 14.75
CA SER A 234 32.72 2.04 16.06
C SER A 234 31.91 0.75 16.10
N THR A 235 32.54 -0.35 16.53
CA THR A 235 31.94 -1.67 16.76
C THR A 235 30.66 -1.61 17.59
N LYS A 236 30.56 -0.68 18.55
CA LYS A 236 29.35 -0.46 19.36
C LYS A 236 28.12 -0.13 18.52
N SER A 237 28.29 0.58 17.42
CA SER A 237 27.17 0.93 16.53
C SER A 237 26.65 -0.28 15.75
N LEU A 238 27.49 -1.29 15.48
CA LEU A 238 27.07 -2.53 14.82
C LEU A 238 26.27 -3.41 15.78
N VAL A 239 26.73 -3.55 17.02
CA VAL A 239 26.04 -4.32 18.05
C VAL A 239 24.64 -3.74 18.33
N LEU A 240 24.52 -2.42 18.51
CA LEU A 240 23.23 -1.77 18.74
C LEU A 240 22.26 -1.95 17.57
N ARG A 241 22.76 -1.84 16.32
CA ARG A 241 21.91 -2.08 15.14
C ARG A 241 21.44 -3.53 15.09
N ASN A 242 22.34 -4.48 15.34
CA ASN A 242 22.03 -5.89 15.26
C ASN A 242 21.09 -6.33 16.40
N SER A 243 21.22 -5.75 17.60
CA SER A 243 20.28 -6.01 18.69
C SER A 243 18.89 -5.45 18.37
N ILE A 244 18.80 -4.23 17.86
CA ILE A 244 17.53 -3.64 17.40
C ILE A 244 16.90 -4.51 16.30
N GLY A 245 17.67 -4.88 15.28
CA GLY A 245 17.20 -5.75 14.20
C GLY A 245 16.75 -7.12 14.69
N GLY A 246 17.49 -7.70 15.63
CA GLY A 246 17.14 -8.98 16.26
C GLY A 246 15.86 -8.93 17.06
N VAL A 247 15.67 -7.88 17.88
CA VAL A 247 14.42 -7.68 18.65
C VAL A 247 13.25 -7.48 17.71
N ILE A 248 13.38 -6.65 16.66
CA ILE A 248 12.30 -6.43 15.70
C ILE A 248 11.96 -7.72 14.94
N ALA A 249 12.96 -8.51 14.53
CA ALA A 249 12.75 -9.79 13.88
C ALA A 249 12.04 -10.79 14.81
N LEU A 250 12.41 -10.83 16.10
CA LEU A 250 11.76 -11.68 17.10
C LEU A 250 10.31 -11.28 17.35
N ILE A 251 10.03 -9.98 17.47
CA ILE A 251 8.65 -9.47 17.57
C ILE A 251 7.85 -9.86 16.33
N GLY A 252 8.45 -9.74 15.14
CA GLY A 252 7.84 -10.15 13.89
C GLY A 252 7.49 -11.64 13.84
N ALA A 253 8.47 -12.49 14.18
CA ALA A 253 8.27 -13.94 14.24
C ALA A 253 7.21 -14.33 15.28
N ALA A 254 7.23 -13.72 16.47
CA ALA A 254 6.23 -13.93 17.51
C ALA A 254 4.83 -13.51 17.06
N GLY A 255 4.71 -12.40 16.34
CA GLY A 255 3.44 -11.94 15.75
C GLY A 255 2.89 -12.92 14.70
N ILE A 256 3.76 -13.48 13.85
CA ILE A 256 3.37 -14.49 12.86
C ILE A 256 2.90 -15.77 13.55
N VAL A 257 3.70 -16.32 14.48
CA VAL A 257 3.37 -17.58 15.17
C VAL A 257 2.14 -17.41 16.07
N GLY A 258 2.08 -16.33 16.85
CA GLY A 258 0.94 -16.03 17.70
C GLY A 258 -0.34 -15.75 16.91
N GLY A 259 -0.23 -15.03 15.79
CA GLY A 259 -1.37 -14.78 14.91
C GLY A 259 -1.88 -16.03 14.20
N ALA A 260 -0.98 -16.92 13.77
CA ALA A 260 -1.33 -18.21 13.18
C ALA A 260 -2.07 -19.12 14.19
N GLY A 261 -1.69 -19.09 15.46
CA GLY A 261 -2.36 -19.85 16.52
C GLY A 261 -3.71 -19.29 16.96
N ALA A 262 -3.92 -17.97 16.88
CA ALA A 262 -5.15 -17.32 17.34
C ALA A 262 -6.34 -17.47 16.36
N GLY A 263 -6.06 -17.54 15.04
CA GLY A 263 -7.11 -17.58 14.01
C GLY A 263 -7.98 -16.31 13.95
N GLY A 264 -8.98 -16.31 13.08
CA GLY A 264 -9.95 -15.21 12.94
C GLY A 264 -9.38 -13.90 12.35
N SER A 265 -10.12 -12.80 12.54
CA SER A 265 -9.70 -11.45 12.10
C SER A 265 -8.49 -10.92 12.89
N SER A 266 -8.49 -11.10 14.20
CA SER A 266 -7.39 -10.68 15.09
C SER A 266 -6.09 -11.43 14.79
N GLY A 267 -6.17 -12.75 14.55
CA GLY A 267 -5.00 -13.54 14.14
C GLY A 267 -4.42 -13.07 12.81
N ARG A 268 -5.25 -12.77 11.80
CA ARG A 268 -4.80 -12.23 10.51
C ARG A 268 -4.08 -10.88 10.65
N GLN A 269 -4.59 -9.99 11.49
CA GLN A 269 -3.93 -8.70 11.76
C GLN A 269 -2.58 -8.88 12.46
N LEU A 270 -2.49 -9.82 13.42
CA LEU A 270 -1.23 -10.17 14.08
C LEU A 270 -0.21 -10.77 13.11
N VAL A 271 -0.63 -11.65 12.21
CA VAL A 271 0.25 -12.20 11.16
C VAL A 271 0.74 -11.08 10.24
N ALA A 272 -0.15 -10.18 9.79
CA ALA A 272 0.21 -9.07 8.91
C ALA A 272 1.22 -8.12 9.59
N GLY A 273 0.95 -7.72 10.84
CA GLY A 273 1.88 -6.91 11.64
C GLY A 273 3.20 -7.65 11.90
N GLY A 274 3.13 -8.94 12.23
CA GLY A 274 4.29 -9.79 12.43
C GLY A 274 5.17 -9.90 11.17
N ALA A 275 4.56 -10.11 10.00
CA ALA A 275 5.25 -10.14 8.71
C ALA A 275 5.94 -8.81 8.41
N PHE A 276 5.29 -7.68 8.70
CA PHE A 276 5.87 -6.35 8.56
C PHE A 276 7.12 -6.17 9.42
N PHE A 277 7.04 -6.49 10.73
CA PHE A 277 8.19 -6.40 11.62
C PHE A 277 9.28 -7.41 11.27
N ALA A 278 8.92 -8.64 10.87
CA ALA A 278 9.88 -9.66 10.46
C ALA A 278 10.70 -9.19 9.24
N LEU A 279 10.02 -8.63 8.22
CA LEU A 279 10.65 -8.08 7.03
C LEU A 279 11.63 -6.95 7.40
N ILE A 280 11.21 -6.02 8.26
CA ILE A 280 12.08 -4.95 8.76
C ILE A 280 13.29 -5.49 9.51
N GLY A 281 13.06 -6.43 10.44
CA GLY A 281 14.10 -7.03 11.26
C GLY A 281 15.15 -7.73 10.41
N VAL A 282 14.72 -8.51 9.43
CA VAL A 282 15.59 -9.20 8.47
C VAL A 282 16.42 -8.18 7.68
N ILE A 283 15.80 -7.12 7.14
CA ILE A 283 16.52 -6.07 6.40
C ILE A 283 17.61 -5.42 7.26
N ILE A 284 17.30 -5.09 8.52
CA ILE A 284 18.27 -4.50 9.45
C ILE A 284 19.43 -5.45 9.71
N LEU A 285 19.18 -6.76 9.75
CA LEU A 285 20.16 -7.82 9.99
C LEU A 285 21.00 -8.20 8.75
N ILE A 286 20.69 -7.74 7.54
CA ILE A 286 21.44 -8.11 6.32
C ILE A 286 22.97 -7.93 6.44
N PRO A 287 23.52 -6.83 7.00
CA PRO A 287 24.96 -6.71 7.17
C PRO A 287 25.57 -7.69 8.17
N LEU A 288 24.78 -8.22 9.12
CA LEU A 288 25.23 -9.31 9.99
C LEU A 288 25.45 -10.59 9.17
N LEU A 289 24.57 -10.85 8.21
CA LEU A 289 24.65 -12.01 7.31
C LEU A 289 25.82 -11.95 6.34
N SER A 290 26.42 -10.77 6.10
CA SER A 290 27.56 -10.64 5.19
C SER A 290 28.71 -11.60 5.52
N ARG A 291 29.08 -11.76 6.80
CA ARG A 291 30.19 -12.63 7.22
C ARG A 291 29.94 -14.11 6.93
N PRO A 292 28.84 -14.73 7.40
CA PRO A 292 28.57 -16.14 7.11
C PRO A 292 28.33 -16.39 5.62
N VAL A 293 27.63 -15.50 4.92
CA VAL A 293 27.40 -15.64 3.47
C VAL A 293 28.71 -15.57 2.69
N ILE A 294 29.58 -14.61 3.00
CA ILE A 294 30.89 -14.52 2.34
C ILE A 294 31.74 -15.74 2.70
N ALA A 295 31.72 -16.23 3.94
CA ALA A 295 32.45 -17.44 4.31
C ALA A 295 31.98 -18.68 3.51
N LEU A 296 30.67 -18.81 3.27
CA LEU A 296 30.09 -19.89 2.48
C LEU A 296 30.48 -19.81 0.99
N VAL A 297 30.47 -18.61 0.41
CA VAL A 297 30.71 -18.39 -1.03
C VAL A 297 32.20 -18.23 -1.36
N ARG A 298 33.03 -17.92 -0.37
CA ARG A 298 34.49 -17.76 -0.49
C ARG A 298 35.20 -18.89 -1.26
N PRO A 299 35.01 -20.18 -0.96
CA PRO A 299 35.72 -21.25 -1.68
C PRO A 299 35.40 -21.24 -3.18
N LEU A 300 34.16 -20.91 -3.56
CA LEU A 300 33.76 -20.79 -4.95
C LEU A 300 34.42 -19.57 -5.61
N LEU A 301 34.43 -18.42 -4.94
CA LEU A 301 35.06 -17.19 -5.46
C LEU A 301 36.57 -17.34 -5.63
N GLU A 302 37.24 -17.99 -4.68
CA GLU A 302 38.68 -18.28 -4.76
C GLU A 302 38.97 -19.27 -5.88
N LYS A 303 38.10 -20.26 -6.12
CA LYS A 303 38.27 -21.24 -7.21
C LYS A 303 38.07 -20.62 -8.60
N VAL A 304 37.08 -19.74 -8.76
CA VAL A 304 36.74 -19.16 -10.08
C VAL A 304 37.59 -17.93 -10.41
N PHE A 305 37.86 -17.06 -9.42
CA PHE A 305 38.52 -15.76 -9.64
C PHE A 305 39.90 -15.66 -8.99
N GLY A 306 40.44 -16.75 -8.43
CA GLY A 306 41.78 -16.82 -7.87
C GLY A 306 42.06 -15.76 -6.81
N VAL A 307 43.17 -15.02 -7.00
CA VAL A 307 43.65 -13.98 -6.07
C VAL A 307 42.65 -12.82 -5.94
N SER A 308 41.99 -12.43 -7.03
CA SER A 308 40.97 -11.36 -7.02
C SER A 308 39.76 -11.76 -6.17
N GLY A 309 39.32 -13.02 -6.23
CA GLY A 309 38.25 -13.55 -5.39
C GLY A 309 38.61 -13.56 -3.90
N LYS A 310 39.85 -13.91 -3.58
CA LYS A 310 40.39 -13.85 -2.20
C LYS A 310 40.42 -12.43 -1.64
N LEU A 311 40.93 -11.46 -2.41
CA LEU A 311 40.98 -10.06 -1.99
C LEU A 311 39.57 -9.45 -1.85
N ALA A 312 38.66 -9.78 -2.78
CA ALA A 312 37.28 -9.32 -2.72
C ALA A 312 36.54 -9.84 -1.47
N SER A 313 36.67 -11.13 -1.17
CA SER A 313 36.04 -11.74 0.03
C SER A 313 36.57 -11.14 1.33
N GLN A 314 37.89 -10.93 1.43
CA GLN A 314 38.51 -10.28 2.60
C GLN A 314 38.05 -8.82 2.78
N ASN A 315 37.97 -8.05 1.69
CA ASN A 315 37.49 -6.66 1.72
C ASN A 315 36.02 -6.58 2.16
N ALA A 316 35.19 -7.50 1.67
CA ALA A 316 33.77 -7.55 2.00
C ALA A 316 33.53 -7.91 3.48
N VAL A 317 34.34 -8.79 4.07
CA VAL A 317 34.31 -9.13 5.52
C VAL A 317 34.82 -7.98 6.39
N ARG A 318 35.77 -7.18 5.88
CA ARG A 318 36.35 -6.03 6.60
C ARG A 318 35.37 -4.85 6.69
N ASN A 319 34.55 -4.65 5.67
CA ASN A 319 33.58 -3.55 5.60
C ASN A 319 32.11 -4.02 5.45
N PRO A 320 31.59 -4.82 6.40
CA PRO A 320 30.29 -5.49 6.27
C PRO A 320 29.11 -4.51 6.17
N ARG A 321 29.24 -3.28 6.68
CA ARG A 321 28.22 -2.24 6.52
C ARG A 321 28.07 -1.76 5.09
N ARG A 322 29.19 -1.59 4.37
CA ARG A 322 29.18 -1.07 3.00
C ARG A 322 28.62 -2.13 2.05
N THR A 323 29.10 -3.36 2.17
CA THR A 323 28.61 -4.52 1.42
C THR A 323 27.16 -4.85 1.76
N GLY A 324 26.81 -4.80 3.05
CA GLY A 324 25.45 -5.09 3.50
C GLY A 324 24.45 -4.02 3.09
N ALA A 325 24.84 -2.74 2.98
CA ALA A 325 23.94 -1.68 2.54
C ALA A 325 23.53 -1.82 1.06
N THR A 326 24.47 -2.19 0.18
CA THR A 326 24.15 -2.47 -1.23
C THR A 326 23.29 -3.72 -1.38
N ALA A 327 23.61 -4.78 -0.64
CA ALA A 327 22.79 -6.00 -0.60
C ALA A 327 21.39 -5.73 -0.04
N SER A 328 21.28 -4.85 0.98
CA SER A 328 19.97 -4.47 1.55
C SER A 328 19.09 -3.80 0.51
N ALA A 329 19.63 -2.87 -0.29
CA ALA A 329 18.87 -2.19 -1.33
C ALA A 329 18.28 -3.18 -2.35
N LEU A 330 19.07 -4.16 -2.81
CA LEU A 330 18.60 -5.21 -3.73
C LEU A 330 17.60 -6.16 -3.08
N ALA A 331 17.89 -6.62 -1.86
CA ALA A 331 17.03 -7.55 -1.13
C ALA A 331 15.65 -6.94 -0.89
N ILE A 332 15.61 -5.65 -0.56
CA ILE A 332 14.37 -4.91 -0.38
C ILE A 332 13.54 -4.90 -1.67
N GLY A 333 14.16 -4.52 -2.80
CA GLY A 333 13.46 -4.48 -4.09
C GLY A 333 12.90 -5.84 -4.48
N LEU A 334 13.72 -6.89 -4.33
CA LEU A 334 13.30 -8.27 -4.60
C LEU A 334 12.17 -8.70 -3.65
N THR A 335 12.27 -8.40 -2.36
CA THR A 335 11.24 -8.77 -1.36
C THR A 335 9.90 -8.12 -1.69
N LEU A 336 9.89 -6.85 -2.11
CA LEU A 336 8.67 -6.15 -2.50
C LEU A 336 8.04 -6.77 -3.76
N VAL A 337 8.85 -7.03 -4.80
CA VAL A 337 8.36 -7.66 -6.03
C VAL A 337 7.81 -9.05 -5.74
N THR A 338 8.57 -9.89 -5.04
CA THR A 338 8.12 -11.23 -4.65
C THR A 338 6.88 -11.17 -3.77
N GLY A 339 6.79 -10.23 -2.81
CA GLY A 339 5.60 -10.06 -1.97
C GLY A 339 4.35 -9.72 -2.78
N ILE A 340 4.46 -8.81 -3.74
CA ILE A 340 3.38 -8.46 -4.66
C ILE A 340 2.98 -9.67 -5.52
N SER A 341 3.97 -10.37 -6.10
CA SER A 341 3.71 -11.56 -6.92
C SER A 341 3.02 -12.67 -6.12
N VAL A 342 3.49 -12.97 -4.91
CA VAL A 342 2.91 -14.00 -4.04
C VAL A 342 1.48 -13.65 -3.69
N LEU A 343 1.19 -12.38 -3.35
CA LEU A 343 -0.19 -11.96 -3.09
C LEU A 343 -1.08 -12.06 -4.32
N GLY A 344 -0.60 -11.64 -5.49
CA GLY A 344 -1.35 -11.77 -6.74
C GLY A 344 -1.69 -13.23 -7.03
N VAL A 345 -0.72 -14.12 -6.92
CA VAL A 345 -0.92 -15.57 -7.08
C VAL A 345 -1.85 -16.13 -6.00
N THR A 346 -1.70 -15.71 -4.74
CA THR A 346 -2.53 -16.19 -3.63
C THR A 346 -3.98 -15.73 -3.76
N LEU A 347 -4.20 -14.48 -4.20
CA LEU A 347 -5.54 -13.97 -4.46
C LEU A 347 -6.18 -14.71 -5.63
N GLY A 348 -5.42 -14.95 -6.71
CA GLY A 348 -5.86 -15.77 -7.84
C GLY A 348 -6.25 -17.18 -7.39
N GLN A 349 -5.40 -17.85 -6.61
CA GLN A 349 -5.69 -19.18 -6.06
C GLN A 349 -6.87 -19.17 -5.08
N ALA A 350 -7.04 -18.11 -4.29
CA ALA A 350 -8.18 -17.99 -3.39
C ALA A 350 -9.48 -17.82 -4.17
N ILE A 351 -9.47 -17.04 -5.26
CA ILE A 351 -10.61 -16.89 -6.18
C ILE A 351 -10.87 -18.22 -6.90
N ASP A 352 -9.85 -18.88 -7.45
CA ASP A 352 -9.97 -20.18 -8.12
C ASP A 352 -10.52 -21.23 -7.17
N LYS A 353 -10.05 -21.28 -5.92
CA LYS A 353 -10.56 -22.21 -4.91
C LYS A 353 -11.98 -21.87 -4.49
N MET A 354 -12.28 -20.59 -4.26
CA MET A 354 -13.65 -20.15 -3.97
C MET A 354 -14.59 -20.51 -5.12
N THR A 355 -14.11 -20.43 -6.36
CA THR A 355 -14.84 -20.80 -7.57
C THR A 355 -15.02 -22.31 -7.63
N THR A 356 -13.94 -23.09 -7.55
CA THR A 356 -13.95 -24.55 -7.73
C THR A 356 -14.66 -25.30 -6.59
N ASP A 357 -14.48 -24.87 -5.33
CA ASP A 357 -15.07 -25.55 -4.17
C ASP A 357 -16.57 -25.22 -3.99
N ASN A 358 -17.02 -24.02 -4.40
CA ASN A 358 -18.42 -23.61 -4.25
C ASN A 358 -19.25 -23.77 -5.53
N ILE A 359 -18.62 -23.82 -6.71
CA ILE A 359 -19.32 -23.92 -8.00
C ILE A 359 -19.13 -25.35 -8.52
N LYS A 360 -20.05 -26.24 -8.13
CA LYS A 360 -20.19 -27.57 -8.74
C LYS A 360 -20.99 -27.57 -10.06
N ALA A 361 -21.32 -26.39 -10.58
CA ALA A 361 -22.16 -26.24 -11.75
C ALA A 361 -21.32 -26.13 -13.03
N ASP A 362 -21.78 -26.74 -14.12
CA ASP A 362 -21.13 -26.65 -15.44
C ASP A 362 -21.14 -25.22 -16.01
N TYR A 363 -22.03 -24.35 -15.51
CA TYR A 363 -22.15 -22.94 -15.87
C TYR A 363 -22.28 -22.06 -14.63
N LEU A 364 -21.41 -21.07 -14.50
CA LEU A 364 -21.52 -19.99 -13.51
C LEU A 364 -22.16 -18.77 -14.18
N ILE A 365 -23.34 -18.39 -13.71
CA ILE A 365 -23.94 -17.11 -14.06
C ILE A 365 -23.50 -16.13 -12.97
N SER A 366 -22.78 -15.08 -13.36
CA SER A 366 -22.32 -13.99 -12.49
C SER A 366 -22.66 -12.68 -13.16
N MET A 367 -23.00 -11.67 -12.36
CA MET A 367 -23.04 -10.31 -12.88
C MET A 367 -21.63 -9.94 -13.37
N ALA A 368 -21.53 -9.28 -14.53
CA ALA A 368 -20.23 -8.97 -15.12
C ALA A 368 -19.41 -7.91 -14.34
N ASN A 369 -20.03 -7.25 -13.35
CA ASN A 369 -19.35 -6.42 -12.37
C ASN A 369 -18.76 -7.23 -11.18
N GLY A 370 -18.92 -8.56 -11.15
CA GLY A 370 -18.46 -9.43 -10.07
C GLY A 370 -19.28 -9.36 -8.78
N GLY A 371 -20.43 -8.68 -8.79
CA GLY A 371 -21.37 -8.64 -7.66
C GLY A 371 -22.19 -9.92 -7.51
N PRO A 372 -22.80 -10.16 -6.34
CA PRO A 372 -23.74 -11.26 -6.16
C PRO A 372 -24.90 -11.14 -7.17
N LEU A 373 -25.41 -12.28 -7.65
CA LEU A 373 -26.66 -12.31 -8.39
C LEU A 373 -27.77 -11.73 -7.50
N ASP A 374 -28.63 -10.89 -8.07
CA ASP A 374 -29.82 -10.41 -7.37
C ASP A 374 -30.62 -11.62 -6.86
N GLN A 375 -31.03 -11.60 -5.59
CA GLN A 375 -31.76 -12.72 -4.99
C GLN A 375 -33.13 -12.95 -5.62
N SER A 376 -33.62 -11.99 -6.41
CA SER A 376 -34.81 -12.16 -7.21
C SER A 376 -34.59 -13.07 -8.43
N ALA A 377 -33.36 -13.25 -8.93
CA ALA A 377 -33.07 -13.98 -10.18
C ALA A 377 -33.26 -15.51 -10.12
#